data_AF-A0A8S0FGU7-F1
#
_entry.id   AF-A0A8S0FGU7-F1
#
_cell.length_a   1.000
_cell.length_b   1.000
_cell.length_c   1.000
_cell.angle_alpha   90.00
_cell.angle_beta   90.00
_cell.angle_gamma   90.00
#
_symmetry.space_group_name_H-M   'P 1'
#
loop_
_entity.id
_entity.type
_entity.pdbx_description
1 polymer ?
#
loop_
_entity_poly.entity_id
_entity_poly.type
_entity_poly.pdbx_seq_one_letter_code
_entity_poly.pdbx_strand_id
1 'polypeptide(L)'
;MRYGYRVHGPWQPAEGHRFNPAKLLIDPCARQIDGEFKDNPLLHAGHNEPDYRDNAAIAPKCVVVIDHYDWEDDAPPRTPWGSTIIYEAHVKGLTYLHPEIPVEIRGTYKALGHPVMINYLKQLGITALELLPVAQFASEPRLQRMGLSNYWGYNPVAMLPCAASGVCLLARNGAG
;
A
#
# COMPACT_ATOMS: atom_id res chain seq x y z
N MET A 1 0.19 -8.96 16.44
CA MET A 1 1.54 -9.57 16.53
C MET A 1 2.39 -9.07 15.35
N ARG A 2 3.64 -8.64 15.57
CA ARG A 2 4.57 -8.21 14.52
C ARG A 2 5.56 -9.33 14.19
N TYR A 3 5.90 -9.51 12.92
CA TYR A 3 6.84 -10.54 12.47
C TYR A 3 7.64 -10.11 11.22
N GLY A 4 8.64 -10.92 10.86
CA GLY A 4 9.45 -10.81 9.65
C GLY A 4 10.34 -12.05 9.50
N TYR A 5 10.94 -12.25 8.34
CA TYR A 5 11.77 -13.41 8.04
C TYR A 5 13.26 -13.07 7.95
N ARG A 6 14.11 -14.04 8.30
CA ARG A 6 15.53 -14.05 7.93
C ARG A 6 15.77 -15.33 7.14
N VAL A 7 16.36 -15.21 5.95
CA VAL A 7 16.54 -16.35 5.04
C VAL A 7 18.03 -16.60 4.84
N HIS A 8 18.45 -17.83 5.11
CA HIS A 8 19.82 -18.29 4.93
C HIS A 8 19.96 -18.98 3.56
N GLY A 9 21.15 -18.88 2.96
CA GLY A 9 21.47 -19.48 1.67
C GLY A 9 22.79 -18.94 1.12
N PRO A 10 23.17 -19.31 -0.12
CA PRO A 10 24.42 -18.86 -0.74
C PRO A 10 24.41 -17.36 -1.09
N TRP A 11 25.55 -16.70 -0.91
CA TRP A 11 25.81 -15.39 -1.51
C TRP A 11 26.74 -15.56 -2.71
N GLN A 12 26.15 -15.64 -3.90
CA GLN A 12 26.85 -15.77 -5.18
C GLN A 12 26.24 -14.79 -6.19
N PRO A 13 26.59 -13.48 -6.10
CA PRO A 13 26.01 -12.45 -6.97
C PRO A 13 26.12 -12.73 -8.47
N ALA A 14 27.18 -13.42 -8.90
CA ALA A 14 27.39 -13.81 -10.30
C ALA A 14 26.36 -14.83 -10.80
N GLU A 15 25.79 -15.64 -9.90
CA GLU A 15 24.73 -16.61 -10.19
C GLU A 15 23.34 -16.09 -9.79
N GLY A 16 23.25 -14.84 -9.31
CA GLY A 16 22.01 -14.22 -8.84
C GLY A 16 21.60 -14.57 -7.40
N HIS A 17 22.33 -15.45 -6.71
CA HIS A 17 22.06 -15.77 -5.31
C HIS A 17 22.48 -14.63 -4.37
N ARG A 18 21.51 -14.10 -3.60
CA ARG A 18 21.64 -12.89 -2.77
C ARG A 18 21.15 -13.11 -1.33
N PHE A 19 21.22 -14.34 -0.83
CA PHE A 19 20.75 -14.64 0.52
C PHE A 19 21.57 -13.88 1.57
N ASN A 20 20.91 -13.08 2.40
CA ASN A 20 21.56 -12.31 3.45
C ASN A 20 20.70 -12.34 4.74
N PRO A 21 21.00 -13.22 5.70
CA PRO A 21 20.24 -13.33 6.93
C PRO A 21 20.41 -12.12 7.84
N ALA A 22 21.37 -11.21 7.60
CA ALA A 22 21.48 -9.95 8.36
C ALA A 22 20.34 -8.99 8.03
N LYS A 23 19.64 -9.17 6.90
CA LYS A 23 18.50 -8.33 6.49
C LYS A 23 17.20 -9.02 6.86
N LEU A 24 16.42 -8.38 7.72
CA LEU A 24 15.03 -8.73 7.97
C LEU A 24 14.21 -8.47 6.71
N LEU A 25 13.48 -9.49 6.29
CA LEU A 25 12.61 -9.49 5.13
C LEU A 25 11.14 -9.43 5.56
N ILE A 26 10.33 -8.81 4.71
CA ILE A 26 8.88 -8.87 4.81
C ILE A 26 8.37 -10.19 4.20
N ASP A 27 7.27 -10.68 4.73
CA ASP A 27 6.49 -11.75 4.13
C ASP A 27 5.83 -11.23 2.84
N PRO A 28 6.11 -11.81 1.66
CA PRO A 28 5.48 -11.40 0.41
C PRO A 28 3.96 -11.57 0.44
N CYS A 29 3.45 -12.45 1.31
CA CYS A 29 2.03 -12.71 1.51
C CYS A 29 1.42 -11.91 2.69
N ALA A 30 2.15 -10.95 3.27
CA ALA A 30 1.64 -10.14 4.36
C ALA A 30 0.39 -9.36 3.95
N ARG A 31 -0.67 -9.43 4.76
CA ARG A 31 -1.91 -8.66 4.57
C ARG A 31 -1.90 -7.28 5.22
N GLN A 32 -0.91 -7.01 6.07
CA GLN A 32 -0.67 -5.69 6.66
C GLN A 32 0.82 -5.50 6.93
N ILE A 33 1.31 -4.29 6.64
CA ILE A 33 2.66 -3.84 6.94
C ILE A 33 2.58 -2.68 7.94
N ASP A 34 3.48 -2.67 8.91
CA ASP A 34 3.63 -1.63 9.92
C ASP A 34 5.02 -0.98 9.81
N GLY A 35 5.02 0.34 9.66
CA GLY A 35 6.21 1.15 9.40
C GLY A 35 6.25 1.74 8.00
N GLU A 36 7.17 2.67 7.79
CA GLU A 36 7.38 3.38 6.53
C GLU A 36 8.67 2.91 5.84
N PHE A 37 8.64 2.84 4.51
CA PHE A 37 9.82 2.49 3.70
C PHE A 37 10.67 3.73 3.42
N LYS A 38 11.29 4.29 4.46
CA LYS A 38 12.22 5.43 4.33
C LYS A 38 13.57 4.97 3.79
N ASP A 39 14.18 5.81 2.95
CA ASP A 39 15.53 5.55 2.45
C ASP A 39 16.51 5.43 3.63
N ASN A 40 17.28 4.35 3.64
CA ASN A 40 18.28 4.10 4.65
C ASN A 40 19.37 3.16 4.08
N PRO A 41 20.66 3.46 4.28
CA PRO A 41 21.75 2.63 3.76
C PRO A 41 21.73 1.19 4.31
N LEU A 42 21.15 0.95 5.50
CA LEU A 42 21.04 -0.39 6.09
C LEU A 42 20.14 -1.35 5.30
N LEU A 43 19.24 -0.81 4.47
CA LEU A 43 18.33 -1.60 3.63
C LEU A 43 19.04 -2.28 2.45
N HIS A 44 20.21 -1.79 2.05
CA HIS A 44 20.95 -2.40 0.95
C HIS A 44 21.54 -3.76 1.37
N ALA A 45 21.37 -4.78 0.53
CA ALA A 45 21.85 -6.12 0.82
C ALA A 45 23.37 -6.28 0.66
N GLY A 46 24.02 -5.39 -0.11
CA GLY A 46 25.45 -5.46 -0.46
C GLY A 46 25.67 -5.58 -1.98
N HIS A 47 26.86 -5.21 -2.44
CA HIS A 47 27.26 -5.29 -3.85
C HIS A 47 27.88 -6.66 -4.17
N ASN A 48 29.21 -6.78 -4.09
CA ASN A 48 29.91 -8.04 -4.30
C ASN A 48 29.93 -8.92 -3.05
N GLU A 49 29.91 -8.29 -1.87
CA GLU A 49 29.85 -8.94 -0.57
C GLU A 49 28.54 -8.57 0.14
N PRO A 50 27.99 -9.44 1.00
CA PRO A 50 26.79 -9.13 1.75
C PRO A 50 27.10 -8.07 2.81
N ASP A 51 26.19 -7.12 2.96
CA ASP A 51 26.24 -6.17 4.07
C ASP A 51 25.77 -6.86 5.35
N TYR A 52 26.64 -6.99 6.34
CA TYR A 52 26.38 -7.72 7.59
C TYR A 52 25.60 -6.93 8.65
N ARG A 53 25.31 -5.65 8.42
CA ARG A 53 24.62 -4.81 9.41
C ARG A 53 23.15 -5.17 9.49
N ASP A 54 22.64 -5.32 10.70
CA ASP A 54 21.21 -5.58 10.92
C ASP A 54 20.36 -4.37 10.51
N ASN A 55 19.25 -4.63 9.83
CA ASN A 55 18.26 -3.61 9.45
C ASN A 55 16.97 -3.68 10.30
N ALA A 56 16.86 -4.60 11.26
CA ALA A 56 15.61 -4.85 11.98
C ALA A 56 15.06 -3.61 12.70
N ALA A 57 15.92 -2.67 13.13
CA ALA A 57 15.50 -1.43 13.76
C ALA A 57 14.71 -0.49 12.83
N ILE A 58 14.94 -0.56 11.51
CA ILE A 58 14.36 0.38 10.52
C ILE A 58 13.47 -0.30 9.48
N ALA A 59 13.59 -1.62 9.28
CA ALA A 59 12.77 -2.35 8.34
C ALA A 59 11.30 -2.40 8.81
N PRO A 60 10.31 -2.12 7.94
CA PRO A 60 8.91 -2.37 8.26
C PRO A 60 8.64 -3.83 8.66
N LYS A 61 7.60 -4.03 9.46
CA LYS A 61 7.24 -5.35 10.02
C LYS A 61 5.91 -5.80 9.45
N CYS A 62 5.78 -7.09 9.21
CA CYS A 62 4.50 -7.68 8.86
C CYS A 62 3.63 -7.79 10.11
N VAL A 63 2.32 -7.64 9.95
CA VAL A 63 1.35 -7.75 11.04
C VAL A 63 0.42 -8.92 10.75
N VAL A 64 0.28 -9.80 11.74
CA VAL A 64 -0.77 -10.84 11.70
C VAL A 64 -2.11 -10.16 11.89
N VAL A 65 -2.97 -10.28 10.88
CA VAL A 65 -4.34 -9.75 10.90
C VAL A 65 -5.33 -10.89 10.88
N ILE A 66 -6.47 -10.66 11.51
CA ILE A 66 -7.62 -11.56 11.44
C ILE A 66 -8.73 -10.78 10.73
N ASP A 67 -9.38 -11.43 9.77
CA ASP A 67 -10.43 -10.82 8.99
C ASP A 67 -11.79 -11.30 9.53
N HIS A 68 -12.49 -10.38 10.20
CA HIS A 68 -13.83 -10.57 10.74
C HIS A 68 -14.77 -9.49 10.19
N TYR A 69 -14.47 -8.94 9.01
CA TYR A 69 -15.30 -7.90 8.43
C TYR A 69 -16.67 -8.48 8.04
N ASP A 70 -17.74 -7.86 8.56
CA ASP A 70 -19.11 -8.18 8.18
C ASP A 70 -19.47 -7.41 6.91
N TRP A 71 -19.73 -8.14 5.83
CA TRP A 71 -20.07 -7.57 4.53
C TRP A 71 -21.56 -7.23 4.40
N GLU A 72 -22.38 -7.58 5.39
CA GLU A 72 -23.83 -7.37 5.38
C GLU A 72 -24.46 -7.87 4.06
N ASP A 73 -25.07 -6.98 3.27
CA ASP A 73 -25.74 -7.30 2.01
C ASP A 73 -24.89 -6.98 0.76
N ASP A 74 -23.57 -6.78 0.89
CA ASP A 74 -22.70 -6.46 -0.26
C ASP A 74 -22.73 -7.57 -1.32
N ALA A 75 -22.95 -7.16 -2.57
CA ALA A 75 -23.02 -8.07 -3.71
C ALA A 75 -22.42 -7.41 -4.96
N PRO A 76 -21.75 -8.19 -5.83
CA PRO A 76 -21.13 -7.64 -7.03
C PRO A 76 -22.19 -7.07 -8.00
N PRO A 77 -22.05 -5.82 -8.47
CA PRO A 77 -23.01 -5.21 -9.40
C PRO A 77 -23.17 -5.93 -10.74
N ARG A 78 -22.14 -6.66 -11.20
CA ARG A 78 -22.12 -7.47 -12.44
C ARG A 78 -22.62 -6.71 -13.68
N THR A 79 -22.26 -5.43 -13.81
CA THR A 79 -22.57 -4.62 -14.99
C THR A 79 -22.04 -5.29 -16.26
N PRO A 80 -22.89 -5.52 -17.30
CA PRO A 80 -22.43 -6.10 -18.56
C PRO A 80 -21.41 -5.19 -19.25
N TRP A 81 -20.39 -5.80 -19.87
CA TRP A 81 -19.32 -5.06 -20.57
C TRP A 81 -19.82 -4.06 -21.62
N GLY A 82 -20.92 -4.37 -22.32
CA GLY A 82 -21.53 -3.47 -23.31
C GLY A 82 -22.16 -2.21 -22.71
N SER A 83 -22.29 -2.14 -21.38
CA SER A 83 -22.81 -0.99 -20.63
C SER A 83 -21.79 -0.48 -19.61
N THR A 84 -20.53 -0.91 -19.72
CA THR A 84 -19.45 -0.46 -18.82
C THR A 84 -18.90 0.88 -19.28
N ILE A 85 -18.84 1.84 -18.35
CA ILE A 85 -18.17 3.13 -18.50
C ILE A 85 -17.19 3.23 -17.34
N ILE A 86 -15.91 3.18 -17.68
CA ILE A 86 -14.80 3.19 -16.72
C ILE A 86 -14.40 4.65 -16.43
N TYR A 87 -14.20 4.94 -15.16
CA TYR A 87 -13.64 6.20 -14.67
C TYR A 87 -12.35 5.92 -13.92
N GLU A 88 -11.20 6.26 -14.51
CA GLU A 88 -9.90 6.13 -13.86
C GLU A 88 -9.70 7.27 -12.85
N ALA A 89 -9.33 6.93 -11.61
CA ALA A 89 -9.10 7.92 -10.57
C ALA A 89 -7.98 7.55 -9.60
N HIS A 90 -7.33 8.59 -9.08
CA HIS A 90 -6.41 8.47 -7.96
C HIS A 90 -7.14 8.71 -6.63
N VAL A 91 -7.07 7.76 -5.68
CA VAL A 91 -7.78 7.82 -4.39
C VAL A 91 -7.57 9.15 -3.67
N LYS A 92 -6.29 9.55 -3.52
CA LYS A 92 -5.93 10.86 -2.95
C LYS A 92 -6.45 12.02 -3.78
N GLY A 93 -5.97 12.17 -5.02
CA GLY A 93 -6.25 13.32 -5.87
C GLY A 93 -7.73 13.62 -6.10
N LEU A 94 -8.57 12.58 -6.23
CA LEU A 94 -9.99 12.75 -6.54
C LEU A 94 -10.74 13.56 -5.48
N THR A 95 -10.38 13.41 -4.20
CA THR A 95 -11.14 14.01 -3.09
C THR A 95 -10.32 14.98 -2.23
N TYR A 96 -9.02 15.12 -2.47
CA TYR A 96 -8.11 15.87 -1.59
C TYR A 96 -8.51 17.35 -1.42
N LEU A 97 -9.00 17.98 -2.49
CA LEU A 97 -9.41 19.40 -2.47
C LEU A 97 -10.93 19.57 -2.50
N HIS A 98 -11.71 18.50 -2.32
CA HIS A 98 -13.16 18.56 -2.46
C HIS A 98 -13.79 19.31 -1.28
N PRO A 99 -14.44 20.47 -1.49
CA PRO A 99 -14.87 21.35 -0.40
C PRO A 99 -15.97 20.72 0.47
N GLU A 100 -16.84 19.91 -0.11
CA GLU A 100 -17.96 19.25 0.58
C GLU A 100 -17.58 17.96 1.32
N ILE A 101 -16.32 17.53 1.24
CA ILE A 101 -15.80 16.39 2.00
C ILE A 101 -15.17 16.89 3.30
N PRO A 102 -15.47 16.29 4.46
CA PRO A 102 -14.80 16.62 5.71
C PRO A 102 -13.28 16.51 5.59
N VAL A 103 -12.56 17.52 6.09
CA VAL A 103 -11.11 17.69 5.86
C VAL A 103 -10.31 16.46 6.31
N GLU A 104 -10.75 15.81 7.38
CA GLU A 104 -10.10 14.66 8.01
C GLU A 104 -10.18 13.36 7.19
N ILE A 105 -11.10 13.27 6.21
CA ILE A 105 -11.22 12.09 5.34
C ILE A 105 -10.79 12.36 3.89
N ARG A 106 -10.45 13.61 3.52
CA ARG A 106 -10.06 13.96 2.15
C ARG A 106 -8.86 13.15 1.68
N GLY A 107 -8.96 12.61 0.48
CA GLY A 107 -7.91 11.81 -0.14
C GLY A 107 -7.70 10.41 0.45
N THR A 108 -8.72 9.87 1.12
CA THR A 108 -8.71 8.54 1.75
C THR A 108 -9.74 7.61 1.10
N TYR A 109 -9.66 6.30 1.36
CA TYR A 109 -10.70 5.35 0.90
C TYR A 109 -12.10 5.71 1.43
N LYS A 110 -12.18 6.28 2.65
CA LYS A 110 -13.45 6.70 3.25
C LYS A 110 -14.13 7.84 2.47
N ALA A 111 -13.34 8.75 1.87
CA ALA A 111 -13.91 9.81 1.04
C ALA A 111 -14.51 9.30 -0.27
N LEU A 112 -13.97 8.21 -0.84
CA LEU A 112 -14.56 7.60 -2.05
C LEU A 112 -15.97 7.06 -1.79
N GLY A 113 -16.21 6.48 -0.61
CA GLY A 113 -17.52 6.01 -0.17
C GLY A 113 -18.42 7.10 0.43
N HIS A 114 -17.98 8.36 0.45
CA HIS A 114 -18.78 9.45 1.02
C HIS A 114 -20.01 9.76 0.13
N PRO A 115 -21.19 10.09 0.69
CA PRO A 115 -22.41 10.33 -0.09
C PRO A 115 -22.25 11.35 -1.22
N VAL A 116 -21.44 12.41 -1.01
CA VAL A 116 -21.11 13.42 -2.02
C VAL A 116 -20.44 12.79 -3.25
N MET A 117 -19.42 11.94 -3.04
CA MET A 117 -18.73 11.28 -4.15
C MET A 117 -19.62 10.26 -4.84
N ILE A 118 -20.37 9.48 -4.08
CA ILE A 118 -21.33 8.51 -4.64
C ILE A 118 -22.38 9.21 -5.49
N ASN A 119 -22.92 10.34 -5.02
CA ASN A 119 -23.90 11.13 -5.76
C ASN A 119 -23.30 11.69 -7.06
N TYR A 120 -22.10 12.26 -6.99
CA TYR A 120 -21.37 12.74 -8.16
C TYR A 120 -21.16 11.64 -9.20
N LEU A 121 -20.64 10.48 -8.81
CA LEU A 121 -20.37 9.37 -9.73
C LEU A 121 -21.65 8.82 -10.36
N LYS A 122 -22.75 8.75 -9.60
CA LYS A 122 -24.07 8.37 -10.11
C LYS A 122 -24.63 9.38 -11.10
N GLN A 123 -24.51 10.69 -10.83
CA GLN A 123 -24.96 11.75 -11.73
C GLN A 123 -24.11 11.81 -13.01
N LEU A 124 -22.82 11.56 -12.90
CA LEU A 124 -21.92 11.46 -14.06
C LEU A 124 -22.28 10.26 -14.96
N GLY A 125 -22.94 9.23 -14.41
CA GLY A 125 -23.41 8.07 -15.15
C GLY A 125 -22.36 7.00 -15.40
N ILE A 126 -21.25 7.03 -14.65
CA ILE A 126 -20.22 5.98 -14.72
C ILE A 126 -20.70 4.70 -14.05
N THR A 127 -20.14 3.55 -14.46
CA THR A 127 -20.54 2.24 -13.90
C THR A 127 -19.40 1.51 -13.22
N ALA A 128 -18.14 1.85 -13.54
CA ALA A 128 -16.96 1.29 -12.90
C ALA A 128 -15.95 2.39 -12.53
N LEU A 129 -15.48 2.39 -11.28
CA LEU A 129 -14.39 3.22 -10.81
C LEU A 129 -13.09 2.40 -10.84
N GLU A 130 -12.15 2.76 -11.71
CA GLU A 130 -10.83 2.14 -11.78
C GLU A 130 -9.83 2.96 -10.98
N LEU A 131 -9.22 2.33 -9.96
CA LEU A 131 -8.29 3.01 -9.08
C LEU A 131 -6.85 2.80 -9.56
N LEU A 132 -6.06 3.87 -9.54
CA LEU A 132 -4.60 3.77 -9.58
C LEU A 132 -4.08 2.86 -8.45
N PRO A 133 -2.84 2.33 -8.54
CA PRO A 133 -2.32 1.32 -7.63
C PRO A 133 -2.63 1.54 -6.14
N VAL A 134 -3.38 0.60 -5.56
CA VAL A 134 -3.73 0.59 -4.13
C VAL A 134 -2.98 -0.47 -3.34
N ALA A 135 -2.20 -1.34 -3.98
CA ALA A 135 -1.30 -2.25 -3.27
C ALA A 135 -0.21 -1.44 -2.54
N GLN A 136 0.25 -1.92 -1.38
CA GLN A 136 1.27 -1.22 -0.60
C GLN A 136 2.53 -0.98 -1.43
N PHE A 137 2.87 0.30 -1.60
CA PHE A 137 4.03 0.77 -2.34
C PHE A 137 4.97 1.59 -1.47
N ALA A 138 6.16 1.88 -2.00
CA ALA A 138 7.14 2.76 -1.38
C ALA A 138 7.56 3.86 -2.37
N SER A 139 8.02 4.99 -1.84
CA SER A 139 8.74 5.97 -2.67
C SER A 139 10.17 5.53 -2.86
N GLU A 140 10.68 5.58 -4.09
CA GLU A 140 12.04 5.16 -4.41
C GLU A 140 13.08 6.02 -3.67
N PRO A 141 14.22 5.45 -3.24
CA PRO A 141 15.29 6.19 -2.58
C PRO A 141 15.71 7.47 -3.32
N ARG A 142 15.77 7.42 -4.65
CA ARG A 142 16.08 8.59 -5.49
C ARG A 142 15.07 9.72 -5.32
N LEU A 143 13.76 9.42 -5.31
CA LEU A 143 12.71 10.43 -5.13
C LEU A 143 12.76 11.02 -3.73
N GLN A 144 12.93 10.19 -2.70
CA GLN A 144 13.04 10.66 -1.32
C GLN A 144 14.21 11.64 -1.14
N ARG A 145 15.37 11.34 -1.72
CA ARG A 145 16.54 12.25 -1.70
C ARG A 145 16.31 13.57 -2.43
N MET A 146 15.37 13.61 -3.37
CA MET A 146 14.96 14.83 -4.08
C MET A 146 13.85 15.59 -3.36
N GLY A 147 13.38 15.12 -2.20
CA GLY A 147 12.20 15.69 -1.52
C GLY A 147 10.89 15.38 -2.24
N LEU A 148 10.87 14.40 -3.14
CA LEU A 148 9.71 13.95 -3.88
C LEU A 148 9.14 12.64 -3.30
N SER A 149 7.91 12.33 -3.67
CA SER A 149 7.24 11.07 -3.32
C SER A 149 6.66 10.41 -4.56
N ASN A 150 6.57 9.08 -4.55
CA ASN A 150 5.84 8.35 -5.57
C ASN A 150 4.34 8.56 -5.36
N TYR A 151 3.75 9.42 -6.19
CA TYR A 151 2.33 9.76 -6.10
C TYR A 151 1.47 8.64 -6.67
N TRP A 152 1.75 8.17 -7.89
CA TRP A 152 0.90 7.19 -8.58
C TRP A 152 0.90 5.79 -7.96
N GLY A 153 1.96 5.41 -7.24
CA GLY A 153 2.01 4.14 -6.52
C GLY A 153 2.51 2.93 -7.31
N TYR A 154 3.03 3.12 -8.53
CA TYR A 154 3.62 2.06 -9.37
C TYR A 154 5.02 1.63 -8.89
N ASN A 155 5.15 1.30 -7.59
CA ASN A 155 6.35 0.71 -6.99
C ASN A 155 5.96 -0.18 -5.80
N PRO A 156 5.22 -1.28 -6.04
CA PRO A 156 4.69 -2.13 -4.98
C PRO A 156 5.81 -2.84 -4.23
N VAL A 157 5.69 -2.87 -2.91
CA VAL A 157 6.59 -3.60 -2.00
C VAL A 157 5.89 -4.79 -1.33
N ALA A 158 4.57 -4.75 -1.24
CA ALA A 158 3.74 -5.89 -0.86
C ALA A 158 2.42 -5.83 -1.64
N MET A 159 2.02 -6.94 -2.26
CA MET A 159 0.90 -6.95 -3.23
C MET A 159 -0.48 -7.10 -2.58
N LEU A 160 -0.55 -7.79 -1.43
CA LEU A 160 -1.80 -8.06 -0.72
C LEU A 160 -2.31 -6.94 0.19
N PRO A 161 -1.48 -6.19 0.93
CA PRO A 161 -1.97 -5.11 1.77
C PRO A 161 -2.36 -3.91 0.92
N CYS A 162 -3.42 -3.24 1.35
CA CYS A 162 -3.79 -1.93 0.84
C CYS A 162 -2.79 -0.87 1.31
N ALA A 163 -2.50 0.13 0.47
CA ALA A 163 -1.50 1.16 0.74
C ALA A 163 -1.86 2.00 1.98
N ALA A 164 -1.00 1.92 3.00
CA ALA A 164 -1.19 2.55 4.29
C ALA A 164 -0.83 4.05 4.32
N SER A 165 -0.35 4.64 3.23
CA SER A 165 0.22 6.00 3.15
C SER A 165 -0.85 7.11 3.32
N GLY A 166 -1.43 7.24 4.50
CA GLY A 166 -2.48 8.22 4.81
C GLY A 166 -3.81 7.97 4.09
N VAL A 167 -3.89 6.97 3.21
CA VAL A 167 -5.09 6.61 2.44
C VAL A 167 -5.96 5.60 3.21
N CYS A 168 -5.32 4.71 3.97
CA CYS A 168 -5.98 3.69 4.78
C CYS A 168 -6.29 4.19 6.20
N LEU A 169 -7.41 4.91 6.34
CA LEU A 169 -8.13 5.02 7.60
C LEU A 169 -9.23 3.94 7.64
N LEU A 170 -8.85 2.67 7.47
CA LEU A 170 -9.70 1.59 7.97
C LEU A 170 -9.48 1.53 9.48
N ALA A 171 -10.57 1.77 10.19
CA ALA A 171 -10.72 1.89 11.64
C ALA A 171 -9.51 1.38 12.44
N ARG A 172 -8.75 2.30 13.06
CA ARG A 172 -8.13 2.00 14.35
C ARG A 172 -9.29 1.76 15.30
N ASN A 173 -9.76 0.52 15.41
CA ASN A 173 -10.66 0.12 16.47
C ASN A 173 -9.92 0.38 17.78
N GLY A 174 -10.27 1.47 18.44
CA GLY A 174 -9.98 1.68 19.84
C GLY A 174 -10.67 0.57 20.62
N ALA A 175 -9.90 -0.38 21.11
CA ALA A 175 -10.29 -1.24 22.20
C ALA A 175 -9.54 -0.75 23.43
N GLY A 176 -10.31 -0.24 24.41
CA GLY A 176 -10.04 -0.20 25.85
C GLY A 176 -8.66 0.24 26.32
#